data_AF-A0A7W3TZP7-F1
#
_entry.id   AF-A0A7W3TZP7-F1
#
_cell.length_a   1.000
_cell.length_b   1.000
_cell.length_c   1.000
_cell.angle_alpha   90.00
_cell.angle_beta   90.00
_cell.angle_gamma   90.00
#
_symmetry.space_group_name_H-M   'P 1'
#
loop_
_entity.id
_entity.type
_entity.pdbx_description
1 polymer ?
#
loop_
_entity_poly.entity_id
_entity_poly.type
_entity_poly.pdbx_seq_one_letter_code
_entity_poly.pdbx_strand_id
1 'polypeptide(L)'
;MCGCATSSVATHKANREPTSTKIAAQVQNNVISDQLSDLTTPTEINGYTKQTDSNGSISWKNTSGQTANGWQNNQNDWYYFNNGQSTTNWQRVDNNWYYMSPQDSRMETGLQPINGATYYLNTQHDGTYGAMK
;
A
#
# COMPACT_ATOMS: atom_id res chain seq x y z
N MET A 1 -61.34 -6.50 -2.60
CA MET A 1 -60.87 -7.85 -2.19
C MET A 1 -59.48 -8.08 -2.75
N CYS A 2 -58.76 -9.08 -2.22
CA CYS A 2 -57.40 -9.55 -2.57
C CYS A 2 -57.04 -9.46 -4.07
N GLY A 3 -55.81 -9.12 -4.46
CA GLY A 3 -54.62 -10.02 -4.44
C GLY A 3 -54.24 -10.30 -5.92
N CYS A 4 -53.01 -10.65 -6.33
CA CYS A 4 -51.80 -11.12 -5.64
C CYS A 4 -50.51 -10.71 -6.42
N ALA A 5 -49.32 -10.91 -5.83
CA ALA A 5 -48.01 -10.73 -6.46
C ALA A 5 -47.74 -11.81 -7.55
N THR A 6 -46.83 -11.66 -8.52
CA THR A 6 -45.34 -11.66 -8.45
C THR A 6 -44.77 -11.28 -9.86
N SER A 7 -43.48 -11.12 -10.20
CA SER A 7 -42.16 -10.81 -9.57
C SER A 7 -41.13 -10.76 -10.73
N SER A 8 -39.90 -10.23 -10.68
CA SER A 8 -39.12 -9.42 -9.71
C SER A 8 -37.93 -8.77 -10.46
N VAL A 9 -37.43 -7.61 -10.01
CA VAL A 9 -36.13 -7.04 -10.47
C VAL A 9 -35.34 -6.57 -9.24
N ALA A 10 -34.22 -7.23 -8.95
CA ALA A 10 -33.17 -6.68 -8.09
C ALA A 10 -32.43 -5.59 -8.89
N THR A 11 -31.80 -4.56 -8.34
CA THR A 11 -31.09 -4.44 -7.06
C THR A 11 -30.87 -2.95 -6.83
N HIS A 12 -30.87 -2.42 -5.60
CA HIS A 12 -30.06 -1.24 -5.23
C HIS A 12 -29.89 -1.18 -3.71
N LYS A 13 -28.75 -1.67 -3.20
CA LYS A 13 -28.31 -1.34 -1.83
C LYS A 13 -27.71 0.06 -1.84
N ALA A 14 -28.16 0.92 -0.94
CA ALA A 14 -27.55 2.22 -0.73
C ALA A 14 -26.19 2.05 -0.02
N ASN A 15 -25.11 2.46 -0.68
CA ASN A 15 -23.83 2.73 -0.04
C ASN A 15 -23.58 4.24 -0.08
N ARG A 16 -23.26 4.83 1.08
CA ARG A 16 -22.89 6.24 1.19
C ARG A 16 -21.44 6.41 0.74
N GLU A 17 -21.19 7.32 -0.19
CA GLU A 17 -19.83 7.83 -0.40
C GLU A 17 -19.41 8.73 0.77
N PRO A 18 -18.17 8.63 1.25
CA PRO A 18 -17.44 9.78 1.76
C PRO A 18 -16.71 10.47 0.60
N THR A 19 -17.08 11.72 0.36
CA THR A 19 -16.40 12.66 -0.55
C THR A 19 -14.88 12.71 -0.36
N SER A 20 -14.14 12.74 -1.47
CA SER A 20 -12.96 13.61 -1.57
C SER A 20 -12.84 14.24 -2.96
N THR A 21 -13.19 15.53 -3.01
CA THR A 21 -12.66 16.60 -3.86
C THR A 21 -12.23 16.29 -5.30
N LYS A 22 -12.98 16.83 -6.27
CA LYS A 22 -12.51 17.05 -7.65
C LYS A 22 -11.21 17.86 -7.65
N ILE A 23 -10.15 17.33 -8.26
CA ILE A 23 -9.09 18.15 -8.86
C ILE A 23 -9.18 17.96 -10.36
N ALA A 24 -9.35 19.07 -11.09
CA ALA A 24 -9.64 19.05 -12.52
C ALA A 24 -8.42 19.48 -13.35
N ALA A 25 -8.45 19.06 -14.62
CA ALA A 25 -7.72 19.59 -15.77
C ALA A 25 -6.26 19.10 -16.04
N GLN A 26 -6.19 18.13 -16.96
CA GLN A 26 -5.22 18.03 -18.09
C GLN A 26 -3.72 17.79 -17.72
N VAL A 27 -2.93 16.98 -18.43
CA VAL A 27 -2.85 16.70 -19.88
C VAL A 27 -2.59 15.21 -20.15
N GLN A 28 -2.84 14.77 -21.39
CA GLN A 28 -2.63 13.42 -21.92
C GLN A 28 -1.28 12.79 -21.53
N ASN A 29 -1.31 11.57 -20.96
CA ASN A 29 -0.20 10.62 -21.07
C ASN A 29 -0.77 9.23 -21.39
N ASN A 30 -0.55 8.81 -22.63
CA ASN A 30 -1.20 7.69 -23.29
C ASN A 30 -0.58 6.35 -22.87
N VAL A 31 -1.40 5.39 -22.44
CA VAL A 31 -1.10 3.95 -22.26
C VAL A 31 0.10 3.59 -21.36
N ILE A 32 -0.13 3.52 -20.05
CA ILE A 32 0.33 2.39 -19.19
C ILE A 32 -0.82 2.03 -18.21
N SER A 33 -2.04 1.91 -18.72
CA SER A 33 -3.26 1.80 -17.90
C SER A 33 -3.98 0.44 -17.98
N ASP A 34 -3.42 -0.54 -18.71
CA ASP A 34 -4.18 -1.74 -19.10
C ASP A 34 -3.60 -3.08 -18.63
N GLN A 35 -2.36 -3.14 -18.11
CA GLN A 35 -1.77 -4.39 -17.57
C GLN A 35 -0.80 -4.13 -16.40
N LEU A 36 -1.33 -3.68 -15.24
CA LEU A 36 -0.70 -3.91 -13.93
C LEU A 36 -1.74 -3.89 -12.80
N SER A 37 -2.83 -4.62 -13.00
CA SER A 37 -4.01 -4.63 -12.12
C SER A 37 -3.87 -5.44 -10.82
N ASP A 38 -2.65 -5.89 -10.48
CA ASP A 38 -2.44 -6.83 -9.38
C ASP A 38 -1.11 -6.56 -8.63
N LEU A 39 -1.00 -5.35 -8.09
CA LEU A 39 -0.09 -5.06 -6.99
C LEU A 39 -0.85 -4.24 -5.94
N THR A 40 -1.22 -4.91 -4.84
CA THR A 40 -2.05 -4.41 -3.73
C THR A 40 -1.38 -3.34 -2.86
N THR A 41 -0.24 -2.80 -3.31
CA THR A 41 0.41 -1.61 -2.74
C THR A 41 -0.50 -0.39 -2.82
N PRO A 42 -0.60 0.46 -1.78
CA PRO A 42 -1.31 1.74 -1.85
C PRO A 42 -0.83 2.60 -3.03
N THR A 43 -1.70 3.45 -3.58
CA THR A 43 -1.31 4.39 -4.66
C THR A 43 -0.53 5.60 -4.16
N GLU A 44 -0.63 5.90 -2.87
CA GLU A 44 0.10 6.95 -2.16
C GLU A 44 0.54 6.42 -0.79
N ILE A 45 1.77 6.76 -0.39
CA ILE A 45 2.32 6.48 0.95
C ILE A 45 2.96 7.77 1.44
N ASN A 46 2.36 8.41 2.46
CA ASN A 46 2.86 9.65 3.07
C ASN A 46 3.18 10.79 2.06
N GLY A 47 2.29 11.05 1.08
CA GLY A 47 2.51 12.05 0.03
C GLY A 47 3.50 11.65 -1.07
N TYR A 48 4.06 10.44 -1.04
CA TYR A 48 4.84 9.87 -2.12
C TYR A 48 3.95 9.00 -3.01
N THR A 49 4.09 9.16 -4.33
CA THR A 49 3.38 8.37 -5.34
C THR A 49 4.36 7.57 -6.18
N LYS A 50 3.90 6.40 -6.65
CA LYS A 50 4.67 5.51 -7.52
C LYS A 50 4.77 6.10 -8.93
N GLN A 51 5.97 6.52 -9.33
CA GLN A 51 6.28 6.96 -10.70
C GLN A 51 7.08 5.88 -11.43
N THR A 52 6.88 5.75 -12.73
CA THR A 52 7.66 4.86 -13.59
C THR A 52 8.34 5.69 -14.67
N ASP A 53 9.64 5.52 -14.86
CA ASP A 53 10.38 6.20 -15.93
C ASP A 53 10.20 5.51 -17.30
N SER A 54 10.70 6.14 -18.36
CA SER A 54 10.62 5.61 -19.73
C SER A 54 11.39 4.29 -19.95
N ASN A 55 12.20 3.86 -18.98
CA ASN A 55 12.95 2.61 -18.99
C ASN A 55 12.23 1.50 -18.17
N GLY A 56 11.07 1.79 -17.59
CA GLY A 56 10.32 0.88 -16.71
C GLY A 56 10.79 0.86 -15.26
N SER A 57 11.72 1.73 -14.86
CA SER A 57 12.19 1.82 -13.48
C SER A 57 11.15 2.52 -12.60
N ILE A 58 10.77 1.87 -11.51
CA ILE A 58 9.82 2.39 -10.53
C ILE A 58 10.57 3.22 -9.48
N SER A 59 10.01 4.39 -9.14
CA SER A 59 10.49 5.28 -8.08
C SER A 59 9.34 6.04 -7.42
N TRP A 60 9.33 6.06 -6.10
CA TRP A 60 8.37 6.77 -5.27
C TRP A 60 8.84 8.20 -5.03
N LYS A 61 8.04 9.18 -5.47
CA LYS A 61 8.36 10.61 -5.37
C LYS A 61 7.18 11.45 -4.92
N ASN A 62 7.48 12.53 -4.20
CA ASN A 62 6.48 13.54 -3.85
C ASN A 62 6.28 14.56 -4.99
N THR A 63 5.34 15.49 -4.82
CA THR A 63 5.03 16.56 -5.78
C THR A 63 6.21 17.51 -6.07
N SER A 64 7.17 17.59 -5.15
CA SER A 64 8.42 18.36 -5.30
C SER A 64 9.55 17.55 -5.98
N GLY A 65 9.28 16.32 -6.43
CA GLY A 65 10.25 15.45 -7.09
C GLY A 65 11.26 14.74 -6.16
N GLN A 66 11.12 14.89 -4.84
CA GLN A 66 11.98 14.23 -3.86
C GLN A 66 11.63 12.75 -3.75
N THR A 67 12.63 11.87 -3.67
CA THR A 67 12.41 10.42 -3.54
C THR A 67 12.09 10.00 -2.10
N ALA A 68 11.18 9.03 -1.95
CA ALA A 68 10.90 8.39 -0.67
C ALA A 68 12.15 7.63 -0.20
N ASN A 69 12.55 7.84 1.05
CA ASN A 69 13.69 7.14 1.68
C ASN A 69 13.41 6.88 3.15
N GLY A 70 13.97 5.80 3.69
CA GLY A 70 13.76 5.38 5.07
C GLY A 70 12.32 4.97 5.36
N TRP A 71 11.97 5.05 6.64
CA TRP A 71 10.64 4.73 7.14
C TRP A 71 9.59 5.77 6.74
N GLN A 72 8.48 5.30 6.19
CA GLN A 72 7.29 6.10 5.90
C GLN A 72 6.07 5.43 6.52
N ASN A 73 5.26 6.19 7.24
CA ASN A 73 4.00 5.71 7.81
C ASN A 73 2.82 6.17 6.95
N ASN A 74 1.87 5.28 6.68
CA ASN A 74 0.62 5.60 6.01
C ASN A 74 -0.53 4.87 6.69
N GLN A 75 -1.40 5.62 7.38
CA GLN A 75 -2.62 5.10 8.00
C GLN A 75 -2.38 3.86 8.88
N ASN A 76 -1.37 3.93 9.76
CA ASN A 76 -0.87 2.90 10.66
C ASN A 76 0.02 1.82 10.02
N ASP A 77 -0.02 1.61 8.71
CA ASP A 77 0.95 0.75 8.01
C ASP A 77 2.32 1.46 7.88
N TRP A 78 3.39 0.68 8.00
CA TRP A 78 4.76 1.17 7.84
C TRP A 78 5.38 0.59 6.57
N TYR A 79 6.15 1.41 5.87
CA TYR A 79 6.83 1.04 4.63
C TYR A 79 8.28 1.52 4.72
N TYR A 80 9.22 0.69 4.28
CA TYR A 80 10.63 1.09 4.22
C TYR A 80 11.07 1.30 2.77
N PHE A 81 11.57 2.50 2.48
CA PHE A 81 12.03 2.88 1.16
C PHE A 81 13.55 3.02 1.10
N ASN A 82 14.15 2.54 0.02
CA ASN A 82 15.58 2.66 -0.26
C ASN A 82 15.76 3.26 -1.66
N ASN A 83 16.39 4.42 -1.77
CA ASN A 83 16.63 5.15 -3.02
C ASN A 83 15.36 5.37 -3.87
N GLY A 84 14.22 5.65 -3.23
CA GLY A 84 12.93 5.77 -3.91
C GLY A 84 12.22 4.45 -4.22
N GLN A 85 12.73 3.28 -3.82
CA GLN A 85 12.06 2.00 -4.05
C GLN A 85 11.52 1.40 -2.75
N SER A 86 10.27 0.95 -2.77
CA SER A 86 9.67 0.22 -1.64
C SER A 86 10.35 -1.14 -1.50
N THR A 87 10.82 -1.45 -0.29
CA THR A 87 11.52 -2.71 -0.01
C THR A 87 10.55 -3.81 0.40
N THR A 88 10.93 -5.06 0.17
CA THR A 88 10.18 -6.27 0.52
C THR A 88 11.07 -7.26 1.27
N ASN A 89 10.47 -8.27 1.91
CA ASN A 89 11.14 -9.30 2.70
C ASN A 89 11.95 -8.74 3.87
N TRP A 90 12.94 -9.49 4.35
CA TRP A 90 13.82 -9.12 5.46
C TRP A 90 14.71 -7.92 5.11
N GLN A 91 14.61 -6.86 5.92
CA GLN A 91 15.41 -5.65 5.83
C GLN A 91 16.13 -5.40 7.15
N ARG A 92 17.43 -5.09 7.09
CA ARG A 92 18.23 -4.78 8.28
C ARG A 92 18.44 -3.28 8.39
N VAL A 93 17.84 -2.67 9.41
CA VAL A 93 17.86 -1.22 9.66
C VAL A 93 18.31 -0.99 11.10
N ASP A 94 19.29 -0.11 11.32
CA ASP A 94 19.86 0.22 12.65
C ASP A 94 20.16 -1.01 13.52
N ASN A 95 20.82 -2.00 12.90
CA ASN A 95 21.20 -3.30 13.47
C ASN A 95 20.05 -4.25 13.85
N ASN A 96 18.78 -3.84 13.67
CA ASN A 96 17.59 -4.68 13.86
C ASN A 96 17.09 -5.25 12.53
N TRP A 97 16.37 -6.37 12.59
CA TRP A 97 15.70 -6.96 11.42
C TRP A 97 14.21 -6.64 11.42
N TYR A 98 13.69 -6.24 10.27
CA TYR A 98 12.28 -5.96 10.02
C TYR A 98 11.83 -6.78 8.82
N TYR A 99 10.58 -7.22 8.79
CA TYR A 99 10.03 -7.97 7.66
C TYR A 99 8.95 -7.16 6.94
N MET A 100 9.17 -6.91 5.65
CA MET A 100 8.21 -6.28 4.76
C MET A 100 7.47 -7.37 3.97
N SER A 101 6.14 -7.29 3.88
CA SER A 101 5.30 -8.16 3.05
C SER A 101 5.82 -8.15 1.60
N PRO A 102 6.08 -9.31 0.98
CA PRO A 102 6.47 -9.38 -0.43
C PRO A 102 5.32 -9.03 -1.39
N GLN A 103 4.07 -8.99 -0.92
CA GLN A 103 2.90 -8.62 -1.72
C GLN A 103 2.67 -7.10 -1.71
N ASP A 104 2.72 -6.49 -0.51
CA ASP A 104 2.23 -5.12 -0.30
C ASP A 104 3.33 -4.13 0.12
N SER A 105 4.56 -4.60 0.37
CA SER A 105 5.66 -3.83 0.98
C SER A 105 5.38 -3.24 2.38
N ARG A 106 4.22 -3.56 3.00
CA ARG A 106 3.92 -3.17 4.38
C ARG A 106 4.81 -3.93 5.37
N MET A 107 5.16 -3.32 6.49
CA MET A 107 5.86 -3.98 7.59
C MET A 107 4.90 -4.91 8.33
N GLU A 108 5.27 -6.17 8.49
CA GLU A 108 4.54 -7.12 9.34
C GLU A 108 4.93 -6.95 10.82
N THR A 109 4.04 -7.36 11.71
CA THR A 109 4.30 -7.44 13.16
C THR A 109 3.73 -8.74 13.75
N GLY A 110 4.07 -9.06 14.99
CA GLY A 110 3.59 -10.25 15.69
C GLY A 110 4.32 -11.53 15.30
N LEU A 111 3.66 -12.67 15.51
CA LEU A 111 4.19 -13.99 15.15
C LEU A 111 3.95 -14.25 13.67
N GLN A 112 5.02 -14.30 12.89
CA GLN A 112 4.97 -14.46 11.43
C GLN A 112 5.63 -15.78 11.00
N PRO A 113 4.88 -16.71 10.37
CA PRO A 113 5.44 -17.93 9.80
C PRO A 113 6.09 -17.63 8.44
N ILE A 114 7.41 -17.57 8.40
CA ILE A 114 8.20 -17.22 7.21
C ILE A 114 9.11 -18.42 6.88
N ASN A 115 8.99 -18.97 5.67
CA ASN A 115 9.80 -20.10 5.18
C ASN A 115 9.85 -21.32 6.14
N GLY A 116 8.74 -21.61 6.83
CA GLY A 116 8.63 -22.75 7.75
C GLY A 116 9.17 -22.52 9.17
N ALA A 117 9.69 -21.32 9.47
CA ALA A 117 10.03 -20.90 10.83
C ALA A 117 9.11 -19.77 11.30
N THR A 118 8.77 -19.74 12.60
CA THR A 118 7.99 -18.66 13.18
C THR A 118 8.91 -17.62 13.79
N TYR A 119 8.84 -16.39 13.30
CA TYR A 119 9.59 -15.24 13.80
C TYR A 119 8.67 -14.36 14.63
N TYR A 120 9.18 -13.80 15.73
CA TYR A 120 8.46 -12.79 16.51
C TYR A 120 8.96 -11.39 16.15
N LEU A 121 8.11 -10.63 15.47
CA LEU A 121 8.30 -9.21 15.18
C LEU A 121 7.59 -8.40 16.27
N ASN A 122 8.33 -7.49 16.89
CA ASN A 122 7.86 -6.77 18.07
C ASN A 122 6.58 -5.96 17.79
N THR A 123 5.54 -6.17 18.59
CA THR A 123 4.28 -5.43 18.52
C THR A 123 4.24 -4.21 19.44
N GLN A 124 5.29 -3.99 20.24
CA GLN A 124 5.33 -2.89 21.21
C GLN A 124 5.83 -1.60 20.56
N HIS A 125 5.17 -0.47 20.86
CA HIS A 125 5.61 0.87 20.45
C HIS A 125 6.72 1.41 21.38
N ASP A 126 7.71 0.59 21.70
CA ASP A 126 8.84 0.88 22.60
C ASP A 126 10.03 1.58 21.91
N GLY A 127 9.84 2.01 20.65
CA GLY A 127 10.92 2.46 19.76
C GLY A 127 11.51 1.35 18.87
N THR A 128 11.16 0.08 19.12
CA THR A 128 11.56 -1.08 18.30
C THR A 128 10.35 -1.82 17.69
N TYR A 129 9.27 -1.08 17.38
CA TYR A 129 8.06 -1.61 16.73
C TYR A 129 8.40 -2.25 15.37
N GLY A 130 7.97 -3.48 15.15
CA GLY A 130 8.29 -4.32 13.98
C GLY A 130 9.67 -4.97 13.96
N ALA A 131 10.55 -4.67 14.93
CA ALA A 131 11.86 -5.31 15.01
C ALA A 131 11.74 -6.77 15.48
N MET A 132 12.44 -7.69 14.82
CA MET A 132 12.62 -9.07 15.26
C MET A 132 13.28 -9.11 16.65
N LYS A 133 12.79 -10.00 17.52
CA LYS A 133 13.39 -10.35 18.81
C LYS A 133 13.94 -11.78 18.77
#